data_AF-A0A218KNK3-F1
#
_entry.id   AF-A0A218KNK3-F1
#
_cell.length_a   1.000
_cell.length_b   1.000
_cell.length_c   1.000
_cell.angle_alpha   90.00
_cell.angle_beta   90.00
_cell.angle_gamma   90.00
#
_symmetry.space_group_name_H-M   'P 1'
#
loop_
_entity.id
_entity.type
_entity.pdbx_description
1 polymer ?
#
loop_
_entity_poly.entity_id
_entity_poly.type
_entity_poly.pdbx_seq_one_letter_code
_entity_poly.pdbx_strand_id
1 'polypeptide(L)'
;MFYYKEIISKLPKAVLDEIGKAVGVDYKVGKLTGENIFNLLLYSILEKNELSLRTIEENYRRMFCLNTRHSSVASRLKTIPIKYFERIFSFVLQSFCNQKDQEKLLIIDSTTLQLSSKLLQSAYHGVVVQRIW
;
A
#
# COMPACT_ATOMS: atom_id res chain seq x y z
N MET A 1 13.59 -0.01 6.75
CA MET A 1 12.40 0.12 5.86
C MET A 1 11.71 1.44 6.21
N PHE A 2 12.18 2.55 5.62
CA PHE A 2 11.78 3.91 6.03
C PHE A 2 10.37 4.29 5.52
N TYR A 3 10.03 3.89 4.29
CA TYR A 3 8.79 4.29 3.62
C TYR A 3 7.49 3.82 4.29
N TYR A 4 7.45 2.60 4.85
CA TYR A 4 6.21 2.08 5.46
C TYR A 4 5.76 2.90 6.67
N LYS A 5 6.70 3.23 7.57
CA LYS A 5 6.41 4.02 8.77
C LYS A 5 5.99 5.45 8.41
N GLU A 6 6.59 6.02 7.36
CA GLU A 6 6.25 7.35 6.85
C GLU A 6 4.88 7.41 6.16
N ILE A 7 4.48 6.33 5.46
CA ILE A 7 3.16 6.28 4.81
C ILE A 7 2.07 6.07 5.86
N ILE A 8 2.27 5.15 6.81
CA ILE A 8 1.29 4.92 7.89
C ILE A 8 1.17 6.13 8.82
N SER A 9 2.23 6.88 9.08
CA SER A 9 2.12 8.07 9.93
C SER A 9 1.16 9.13 9.36
N LYS A 10 0.96 9.13 8.03
CA LYS A 10 -0.01 9.98 7.33
C LYS A 10 -1.44 9.44 7.34
N LEU A 11 -1.64 8.17 7.73
CA LEU A 11 -2.96 7.54 7.83
C LEU A 11 -3.25 7.16 9.29
N PRO A 12 -3.94 8.03 10.05
CA PRO A 12 -4.17 7.79 11.48
C PRO A 12 -4.96 6.50 11.71
N LYS A 13 -4.52 5.71 12.70
CA LYS A 13 -5.21 4.49 13.13
C LYS A 13 -6.70 4.70 13.42
N ALA A 14 -7.04 5.84 14.05
CA ALA A 14 -8.42 6.19 14.35
C ALA A 14 -9.33 6.21 13.10
N VAL A 15 -8.80 6.67 11.96
CA VAL A 15 -9.54 6.71 10.69
C VAL A 15 -9.81 5.30 10.16
N LEU A 16 -8.80 4.42 10.22
CA LEU A 16 -8.97 3.01 9.83
C LEU A 16 -10.02 2.32 10.70
N ASP A 17 -10.01 2.57 12.00
CA ASP A 17 -10.98 2.00 12.94
C ASP A 17 -12.40 2.54 12.69
N GLU A 18 -12.56 3.84 12.42
CA GLU A 18 -13.86 4.45 12.10
C GLU A 18 -14.44 3.90 10.79
N ILE A 19 -13.61 3.83 9.74
CA ILE A 19 -14.02 3.24 8.46
C ILE A 19 -14.36 1.75 8.64
N GLY A 20 -13.55 1.02 9.41
CA GLY A 20 -13.73 -0.39 9.72
C GLY A 20 -15.05 -0.66 10.44
N LYS A 21 -15.39 0.15 11.45
CA LYS A 21 -16.67 0.10 12.16
C LYS A 21 -17.85 0.39 11.24
N ALA A 22 -17.76 1.45 10.44
CA ALA A 22 -18.84 1.86 9.54
C ALA A 22 -19.17 0.80 8.48
N VAL A 23 -18.19 0.00 8.07
CA VAL A 23 -18.35 -1.06 7.06
C VAL A 23 -18.56 -2.45 7.69
N GLY A 24 -18.43 -2.58 9.02
CA GLY A 24 -18.59 -3.85 9.72
C GLY A 24 -17.45 -4.84 9.46
N VAL A 25 -16.24 -4.34 9.20
CA VAL A 25 -15.09 -5.14 8.74
C VAL A 25 -14.69 -6.20 9.75
N ASP A 26 -14.76 -5.87 11.04
CA ASP A 26 -14.29 -6.72 12.14
C ASP A 26 -15.41 -7.51 12.84
N TYR A 27 -16.57 -7.64 12.20
CA TYR A 27 -17.65 -8.46 12.72
C TYR A 27 -17.19 -9.92 12.87
N LYS A 28 -17.11 -10.40 14.12
CA LYS A 28 -16.63 -11.74 14.51
C LYS A 28 -15.16 -12.03 14.14
N VAL A 29 -14.31 -11.01 14.12
CA VAL A 29 -12.89 -11.13 13.78
C VAL A 29 -12.02 -10.95 15.03
N GLY A 30 -11.13 -11.89 15.30
CA GLY A 30 -10.21 -11.84 16.45
C GLY A 30 -8.87 -11.20 16.12
N LYS A 31 -8.03 -11.89 15.33
CA LYS A 31 -6.61 -11.51 15.13
C LYS A 31 -6.36 -10.72 13.84
N LEU A 32 -7.08 -11.05 12.76
CA LEU A 32 -6.90 -10.46 11.43
C LEU A 32 -7.87 -9.28 11.22
N THR A 33 -7.80 -8.28 12.09
CA THR A 33 -8.63 -7.07 12.01
C THR A 33 -8.41 -6.33 10.68
N GLY A 34 -9.35 -5.47 10.31
CA GLY A 34 -9.25 -4.65 9.10
C GLY A 34 -7.99 -3.79 9.10
N GLU A 35 -7.66 -3.20 10.25
CA GLU A 35 -6.41 -2.46 10.45
C GLU A 35 -5.19 -3.36 10.21
N ASN A 36 -5.14 -4.54 10.83
CA ASN A 36 -4.01 -5.45 10.70
C ASN A 36 -3.83 -5.93 9.26
N ILE A 37 -4.92 -6.27 8.57
CA ILE A 37 -4.89 -6.71 7.16
C ILE A 37 -4.44 -5.57 6.25
N PHE A 38 -4.95 -4.35 6.45
CA PHE A 38 -4.53 -3.20 5.66
C PHE A 38 -3.05 -2.92 5.84
N ASN A 39 -2.58 -2.83 7.08
CA ASN A 39 -1.19 -2.56 7.41
C ASN A 39 -0.26 -3.68 6.91
N LEU A 40 -0.69 -4.93 7.01
CA LEU A 40 0.05 -6.08 6.50
C LEU A 40 0.19 -6.06 4.98
N LEU A 41 -0.89 -5.75 4.26
CA LEU A 41 -0.88 -5.65 2.80
C LEU A 41 0.03 -4.50 2.36
N LEU A 42 -0.13 -3.33 2.96
CA LEU A 42 0.70 -2.17 2.65
C LEU A 42 2.18 -2.47 2.91
N TYR A 43 2.50 -3.08 4.05
CA TYR A 43 3.85 -3.53 4.36
C TYR A 43 4.38 -4.49 3.29
N SER A 44 3.60 -5.52 2.95
CA SER A 44 3.99 -6.57 2.01
C SER A 44 4.12 -6.06 0.57
N ILE A 45 3.38 -5.03 0.17
CA ILE A 45 3.50 -4.37 -1.15
C ILE A 45 4.76 -3.49 -1.21
N LEU A 46 5.08 -2.79 -0.12
CA LEU A 46 6.26 -1.92 -0.07
C LEU A 46 7.56 -2.71 0.07
N GLU A 47 7.48 -3.92 0.61
CA GLU A 47 8.57 -4.88 0.56
C GLU A 47 8.67 -5.42 -0.87
N LYS A 48 9.81 -5.21 -1.55
CA LYS A 48 10.05 -5.52 -2.98
C LYS A 48 10.08 -7.03 -3.32
N ASN A 49 9.34 -7.86 -2.58
CA ASN A 49 9.27 -9.29 -2.78
C ASN A 49 7.99 -9.66 -3.55
N GLU A 50 8.00 -10.81 -4.22
CA GLU A 50 6.79 -11.38 -4.79
C GLU A 50 5.72 -11.56 -3.70
N LEU A 51 4.57 -10.93 -3.93
CA LEU A 51 3.40 -11.01 -3.07
C LEU A 51 2.76 -12.40 -3.22
N SER A 52 3.11 -13.28 -2.29
CA SER A 52 2.45 -14.59 -2.13
C SER A 52 1.78 -14.66 -0.77
N LEU A 53 0.79 -15.55 -0.62
CA LEU A 53 0.15 -15.82 0.68
C LEU A 53 1.15 -16.28 1.74
N ARG A 54 2.24 -16.95 1.33
CA ARG A 54 3.33 -17.36 2.24
C ARG A 54 4.17 -16.17 2.68
N THR A 55 4.50 -15.26 1.76
CA THR A 55 5.21 -14.02 2.06
C THR A 55 4.39 -13.17 3.04
N ILE A 56 3.07 -13.06 2.82
CA ILE A 56 2.16 -12.33 3.71
C ILE A 56 2.07 -12.98 5.10
N GLU A 57 2.03 -14.31 5.18
CA GLU A 57 2.06 -15.04 6.46
C GLU A 57 3.34 -14.74 7.24
N GLU A 58 4.50 -14.77 6.56
CA GLU A 58 5.79 -14.47 7.17
C GLU A 58 5.87 -13.01 7.63
N ASN A 59 5.37 -12.08 6.82
CA ASN A 59 5.31 -10.67 7.16
C ASN A 59 4.38 -10.39 8.34
N TYR A 60 3.29 -11.14 8.49
CA TYR A 60 2.44 -11.05 9.66
C TYR A 60 3.21 -11.42 10.93
N ARG A 61 4.02 -12.48 10.86
CA ARG A 61 4.88 -12.90 11.99
C ARG A 61 5.92 -11.84 12.32
N ARG A 62 6.57 -11.25 11.30
CA ARG A 62 7.59 -10.21 11.45
C ARG A 62 7.00 -8.92 12.04
N MET A 63 5.81 -8.53 11.59
CA MET A 63 5.20 -7.25 11.96
C MET A 63 4.51 -7.28 13.33
N PHE A 64 3.79 -8.37 13.64
CA PHE A 64 2.97 -8.45 14.85
C PHE A 64 3.54 -9.37 15.93
N CYS A 65 4.65 -10.06 15.69
CA CYS A 65 5.20 -11.09 16.58
C CYS A 65 4.16 -12.20 16.92
N LEU A 66 3.23 -12.46 16.00
CA LEU A 66 2.13 -13.41 16.16
C LEU A 66 2.11 -14.41 15.01
N ASN A 67 1.64 -15.64 15.28
CA ASN A 67 1.47 -16.66 14.25
C ASN A 67 0.07 -16.58 13.62
N THR A 68 0.02 -16.66 12.29
CA THR A 68 -1.18 -16.88 11.49
C THR A 68 -0.91 -17.95 10.45
N ARG A 69 -1.95 -18.51 9.82
CA ARG A 69 -1.79 -19.42 8.68
C ARG A 69 -2.10 -18.65 7.40
N HIS A 70 -1.38 -18.93 6.32
CA HIS A 70 -1.64 -18.40 4.97
C HIS A 70 -3.10 -18.65 4.54
N SER A 71 -3.70 -19.77 4.94
CA SER A 71 -5.12 -20.07 4.67
C SER A 71 -6.08 -19.14 5.42
N SER A 72 -5.74 -18.72 6.64
CA SER A 72 -6.50 -17.72 7.40
C SER A 72 -6.40 -16.34 6.75
N VAL A 73 -5.20 -15.96 6.30
CA VAL A 73 -4.98 -14.72 5.53
C VAL A 73 -5.79 -14.75 4.23
N ALA A 74 -5.71 -15.85 3.47
CA ALA A 74 -6.47 -16.00 2.22
C ALA A 74 -7.99 -15.92 2.42
N SER A 75 -8.51 -16.61 3.46
CA SER A 75 -9.93 -16.54 3.81
C SER A 75 -10.34 -15.12 4.19
N ARG A 76 -9.48 -14.41 4.94
CA ARG A 76 -9.75 -13.03 5.33
C ARG A 76 -9.77 -12.08 4.14
N LEU A 77 -8.81 -12.21 3.22
CA LEU A 77 -8.78 -11.40 1.98
C LEU A 77 -9.99 -11.64 1.09
N LYS A 78 -10.58 -12.84 1.10
CA LYS A 78 -11.82 -13.15 0.37
C LYS A 78 -13.07 -12.57 1.03
N THR A 79 -13.07 -12.39 2.35
CA THR A 79 -14.26 -12.04 3.14
C THR A 79 -14.29 -10.58 3.56
N ILE A 80 -13.17 -9.88 3.52
CA ILE A 80 -13.11 -8.46 3.87
C ILE A 80 -13.97 -7.64 2.89
N PRO A 81 -14.86 -6.76 3.39
CA PRO A 81 -15.70 -5.96 2.52
C PRO A 81 -14.87 -5.01 1.64
N ILE A 82 -15.06 -5.06 0.32
CA ILE A 82 -14.33 -4.21 -0.65
C ILE A 82 -14.51 -2.72 -0.34
N LYS A 83 -15.70 -2.34 0.15
CA LYS A 83 -16.03 -0.97 0.60
C LYS A 83 -15.06 -0.41 1.65
N TYR A 84 -14.37 -1.28 2.40
CA TYR A 84 -13.34 -0.86 3.35
C TYR A 84 -12.17 -0.20 2.63
N PHE A 85 -11.61 -0.87 1.62
CA PHE A 85 -10.49 -0.35 0.83
C PHE A 85 -10.91 0.86 0.00
N GLU A 86 -12.12 0.86 -0.56
CA GLU A 86 -12.68 1.99 -1.30
C GLU A 86 -12.72 3.25 -0.44
N ARG A 87 -13.26 3.16 0.79
CA ARG A 87 -13.34 4.32 1.70
C ARG A 87 -11.98 4.81 2.16
N ILE A 88 -11.04 3.91 2.42
CA ILE A 88 -9.67 4.29 2.73
C ILE A 88 -9.05 5.05 1.57
N PHE A 89 -9.20 4.53 0.34
CA PHE A 89 -8.70 5.19 -0.86
C PHE A 89 -9.32 6.57 -1.05
N SER A 90 -10.64 6.71 -0.90
CA SER A 90 -11.33 8.01 -0.98
C SER A 90 -10.86 8.99 0.09
N PHE A 91 -10.66 8.54 1.33
CA PHE A 91 -10.14 9.38 2.41
C PHE A 91 -8.74 9.90 2.10
N VAL A 92 -7.85 9.02 1.63
CA VAL A 92 -6.49 9.38 1.26
C VAL A 92 -6.52 10.37 0.09
N LEU A 93 -7.29 10.08 -0.96
CA LEU A 93 -7.43 10.94 -2.12
C LEU A 93 -7.94 12.34 -1.74
N GLN A 94 -8.98 12.44 -0.92
CA GLN A 94 -9.49 13.71 -0.43
C GLN A 94 -8.45 14.48 0.41
N SER A 95 -7.68 13.77 1.24
CA SER A 95 -6.63 14.38 2.05
C SER A 95 -5.54 15.03 1.20
N PHE A 96 -5.18 14.41 0.07
CA PHE A 96 -4.23 14.97 -0.89
C PHE A 96 -4.85 16.06 -1.78
N CYS A 97 -6.09 15.89 -2.26
CA CYS A 97 -6.75 16.90 -3.09
C CYS A 97 -7.08 18.20 -2.33
N ASN A 98 -7.27 18.12 -1.00
CA ASN A 98 -7.54 19.28 -0.16
C ASN A 98 -6.26 20.06 0.21
N GLN A 99 -5.08 19.49 0.01
CA GLN A 99 -3.82 20.23 0.11
C GLN A 99 -3.72 21.16 -1.10
N LYS A 100 -3.98 22.44 -0.87
CA LYS A 100 -4.08 23.54 -1.85
C LYS A 100 -2.78 23.85 -2.63
N ASP A 101 -1.76 23.00 -2.57
CA ASP A 101 -0.64 23.10 -3.49
C ASP A 101 -1.08 22.45 -4.80
N GLN A 102 -1.45 23.30 -5.76
CA GLN A 102 -1.85 22.94 -7.12
C GLN A 102 -0.69 22.35 -7.93
N GLU A 103 0.05 21.39 -7.40
CA GLU A 103 0.75 20.46 -8.25
C GLU A 103 -0.31 19.59 -8.91
N LYS A 104 -0.59 19.91 -10.17
CA LYS A 104 -1.57 19.26 -11.02
C LYS A 104 -1.33 17.74 -10.95
N LEU A 105 -2.13 17.02 -10.18
CA LEU A 105 -2.08 15.56 -10.13
C LEU A 105 -2.38 15.05 -11.53
N LEU A 106 -1.33 14.75 -12.28
CA LEU A 106 -1.44 14.16 -13.60
C LEU A 106 -1.72 12.67 -13.39
N ILE A 107 -2.90 12.24 -13.80
CA ILE A 107 -3.21 10.81 -13.91
C ILE A 107 -2.40 10.32 -15.11
N ILE A 108 -1.29 9.64 -14.83
CA ILE A 108 -0.39 9.05 -15.82
C ILE A 108 -0.62 7.54 -15.77
N ASP A 109 -0.83 6.91 -16.93
CA ASP A 109 -0.98 5.46 -17.01
C ASP A 109 0.38 4.75 -16.81
N SER A 110 0.35 3.46 -16.49
CA SER A 110 1.56 2.67 -16.24
C SER A 110 2.48 2.64 -17.45
N THR A 111 1.93 2.68 -18.66
CA THR A 111 2.67 2.71 -19.93
C THR A 111 3.50 3.98 -20.06
N THR A 112 2.89 5.14 -19.85
CA THR A 112 3.58 6.43 -19.96
C THR A 112 4.69 6.53 -18.92
N LEU A 113 4.43 6.09 -17.68
CA LEU A 113 5.44 6.07 -16.63
C LEU A 113 6.65 5.17 -16.99
N GLN A 114 6.39 3.98 -17.53
CA GLN A 114 7.43 3.05 -17.97
C GLN A 114 8.26 3.60 -19.14
N LEU A 115 7.60 4.22 -20.12
CA LEU A 115 8.28 4.83 -21.26
C LEU A 115 9.15 6.02 -20.83
N SER A 116 8.61 6.91 -19.99
CA SER A 116 9.38 8.03 -19.43
C SER A 116 10.58 7.56 -18.61
N SER A 117 10.43 6.51 -17.80
CA SER A 117 11.55 5.92 -17.06
C SER A 117 12.63 5.36 -17.99
N LYS A 118 12.26 4.69 -19.08
CA LYS A 118 13.21 4.17 -20.07
C LYS A 118 13.93 5.29 -20.82
N LEU A 119 13.22 6.35 -21.18
CA LEU A 119 13.79 7.53 -21.82
C LEU A 119 14.78 8.26 -20.91
N LEU A 120 14.48 8.38 -19.62
CA LEU A 120 15.42 8.95 -18.64
C LEU A 120 16.68 8.10 -18.49
N GLN A 121 16.54 6.77 -18.45
CA GLN A 121 17.68 5.86 -18.36
C GLN A 121 18.58 5.94 -19.60
N SER A 122 17.99 6.02 -20.80
CA SER A 122 18.76 6.14 -22.04
C SER A 122 19.42 7.51 -22.18
N ALA A 123 18.74 8.59 -21.78
CA ALA A 123 19.32 9.93 -21.73
C ALA A 123 20.49 10.00 -20.73
N TYR A 124 20.35 9.39 -19.55
CA TYR A 124 21.42 9.32 -18.55
C TYR A 124 22.64 8.54 -19.06
N HIS A 125 22.43 7.40 -19.75
CA HIS A 125 23.53 6.66 -20.39
C HIS A 125 24.19 7.45 -21.53
N GLY A 126 23.42 8.19 -22.33
CA GLY A 126 23.94 9.05 -23.40
C GLY A 126 24.81 10.20 -22.88
N VAL A 127 24.44 10.81 -21.74
CA VAL A 127 25.21 11.90 -21.11
C VAL A 127 26.54 11.41 -20.52
N VAL A 128 26.59 10.17 -20.01
CA VAL A 128 27.84 9.56 -19.53
C VAL A 128 28.79 9.27 -20.69
N VAL A 129 28.27 8.85 -21.86
CA VAL A 129 29.10 8.58 -23.05
C VAL A 129 29.62 9.86 -23.71
N GLN A 130 28.88 10.97 -23.65
CA GLN A 130 29.33 12.26 -24.21
C GLN A 130 30.27 13.07 -23.30
N ARG A 131 30.50 12.66 -22.04
CA ARG A 131 31.47 13.27 -21.12
C ARG A 131 32.83 12.57 -21.08
N ILE A 132 33.04 11.57 -21.94
CA ILE A 132 34.31 10.84 -22.08
C ILE A 132 34.86 11.08 -23.50
N TRP A 133 35.03 12.35 -23.89
CA TRP A 133 35.90 12.81 -24.98
C TRP A 133 36.33 14.25 -24.68
#